data_AF-A0A9P9XZ90-F1
#
_entry.id   AF-A0A9P9XZ90-F1
#
_cell.length_a   1.000
_cell.length_b   1.000
_cell.length_c   1.000
_cell.angle_alpha   90.00
_cell.angle_beta   90.00
_cell.angle_gamma   90.00
#
_symmetry.space_group_name_H-M   'P 1'
#
loop_
_entity.id
_entity.type
_entity.pdbx_description
1 polymer ?
#
loop_
_entity_poly.entity_id
_entity_poly.type
_entity_poly.pdbx_seq_one_letter_code
_entity_poly.pdbx_strand_id
1 'polypeptide(L)'
;MPIACKPSPAGSTQIVSIYRLNSWSRIKVTLDMFRMLCLSVRANPRFIDLIRGMRSRIGPGDEHFINCYYSIDDHENVQGDSTQAHRSPVTDLGYAFHLRSLSSAIANNREYLENISQQLLSLDIRTAFHKPVLQLNVDVATSQDVYSIRRKLHHFKTILDGTQRIVTALSSLAQSIRKQAGVTRSAEHAFRRELNSISRELDAYQSTASELLDHSADMGSTINSIINFRNQGILASNGAQLHRLAEDNALETKAMAEMGQRTCTDSRTTRIATIIALIYLPANLVITFFSTVFVDIRSPASASMGTSSTAGQDGPQLLIYKQIWIFPLQVHPSLNPMESSFSVHSNTMSLFVSSYLASFSVDVIPPEPEGLGIPEPESNNDRSHENLIRFLQHAQALDVKILPLVWEPGLDQLGLDGATGRVDQSPMNAKMEFAFKRFNRSVKNASDARVLQRQYEAMINEITILSNPSMEKQGFINMLIGVTFEFLAATGQVLPVLVFPKFNQGDLGSFMARRPDLDSQTRLAMCGVIANAMAHLHSCSKLYGPARFVD
;
A
#
# COMPACT_ATOMS: atom_id res chain seq x y z
N MET A 1 8.76 -12.81 39.75
CA MET A 1 9.80 -12.78 40.80
C MET A 1 9.57 -11.55 41.67
N PRO A 2 9.50 -11.66 43.00
CA PRO A 2 9.45 -10.49 43.88
C PRO A 2 10.86 -9.89 44.01
N ILE A 3 11.02 -8.63 43.64
CA ILE A 3 12.26 -7.87 43.83
C ILE A 3 12.25 -7.38 45.28
N ALA A 4 13.07 -7.98 46.14
CA ALA A 4 13.24 -7.52 47.51
C ALA A 4 14.17 -6.30 47.53
N CYS A 5 13.61 -5.08 47.48
CA CYS A 5 14.38 -3.85 47.65
C CYS A 5 14.50 -3.49 49.14
N LYS A 6 15.73 -3.33 49.63
CA LYS A 6 16.01 -2.69 50.93
C LYS A 6 15.45 -1.24 50.91
N PRO A 7 14.82 -0.78 51.99
CA PRO A 7 14.34 0.60 52.07
C PRO A 7 15.53 1.57 52.01
N SER A 8 15.48 2.50 51.05
CA SER A 8 16.45 3.59 50.92
C SER A 8 16.26 4.61 52.05
N PRO A 9 17.32 5.27 52.54
CA PRO A 9 17.19 6.38 53.47
C PRO A 9 16.33 7.51 52.87
N ALA A 10 15.55 8.18 53.72
CA ALA A 10 14.70 9.29 53.32
C ALA A 10 15.56 10.40 52.67
N GLY A 11 15.24 10.78 51.43
CA GLY A 11 15.94 11.83 50.68
C GLY A 11 16.92 11.35 49.60
N SER A 12 17.13 10.03 49.42
CA SER A 12 17.98 9.53 48.34
C SER A 12 17.24 9.41 47.00
N THR A 13 17.85 9.88 45.90
CA THR A 13 17.39 9.62 44.54
C THR A 13 17.66 8.16 44.15
N GLN A 14 16.65 7.43 43.69
CA GLN A 14 16.83 6.10 43.10
C GLN A 14 16.54 6.14 41.60
N ILE A 15 17.47 5.58 40.82
CA ILE A 15 17.32 5.39 39.37
C ILE A 15 16.86 3.95 39.14
N VAL A 16 15.72 3.78 38.46
CA VAL A 16 15.20 2.47 38.06
C VAL A 16 15.44 2.28 36.57
N SER A 17 16.40 1.42 36.22
CA SER A 17 16.71 1.08 34.83
C SER A 17 15.92 -0.15 34.40
N ILE A 18 15.01 0.02 33.44
CA ILE A 18 14.28 -1.09 32.81
C ILE A 18 15.04 -1.51 31.56
N TYR A 19 15.82 -2.58 31.68
CA TYR A 19 16.54 -3.15 30.54
C TYR A 19 15.56 -3.93 29.66
N ARG A 20 15.56 -3.58 28.37
CA ARG A 20 14.71 -4.23 27.38
C ARG A 20 15.57 -5.11 26.47
N LEU A 21 15.28 -6.41 26.47
CA LEU A 21 15.87 -7.36 25.53
C LEU A 21 14.77 -7.89 24.60
N ASN A 22 14.98 -7.75 23.28
CA ASN A 22 14.21 -8.42 22.21
C ASN A 22 12.70 -8.12 22.14
N SER A 23 12.32 -6.84 22.03
CA SER A 23 10.91 -6.48 21.77
C SER A 23 10.84 -5.21 20.91
N TRP A 24 9.86 -5.14 20.01
CA TRP A 24 9.85 -4.21 18.88
C TRP A 24 8.73 -3.16 18.91
N SER A 25 7.76 -3.28 19.80
CA SER A 25 6.79 -2.18 20.05
C SER A 25 7.42 -1.08 20.91
N ARG A 26 6.82 0.10 21.10
CA ARG A 26 7.20 0.92 22.28
C ARG A 26 6.74 0.18 23.55
N ILE A 27 7.51 0.18 24.64
CA ILE A 27 6.97 -0.26 25.94
C ILE A 27 5.88 0.75 26.30
N LYS A 28 4.62 0.37 26.11
CA LYS A 28 3.49 1.12 26.64
C LYS A 28 3.42 0.82 28.13
N VAL A 29 4.18 1.58 28.93
CA VAL A 29 4.04 1.55 30.38
C VAL A 29 2.63 2.05 30.67
N THR A 30 1.72 1.13 30.98
CA THR A 30 0.36 1.50 31.39
C THR A 30 0.41 2.16 32.76
N LEU A 31 -0.61 2.92 33.10
CA LEU A 31 -0.72 3.58 34.40
C LEU A 31 -0.56 2.58 35.55
N ASP A 32 -1.07 1.36 35.38
CA ASP A 32 -0.98 0.32 36.40
C ASP A 32 0.43 -0.29 36.51
N MET A 33 1.13 -0.47 35.39
CA MET A 33 2.55 -0.88 35.42
C MET A 33 3.43 0.17 36.11
N PHE A 34 3.17 1.46 35.86
CA PHE A 34 3.87 2.54 36.52
C PHE A 34 3.53 2.63 38.02
N ARG A 35 2.25 2.49 38.40
CA ARG A 35 1.84 2.41 39.81
C ARG A 35 2.53 1.25 40.53
N MET A 36 2.60 0.08 39.90
CA MET A 36 3.29 -1.09 40.45
C MET A 36 4.78 -0.82 40.65
N LEU A 37 5.44 -0.15 39.70
CA LEU A 37 6.83 0.30 39.84
C LEU A 37 6.99 1.28 41.01
N CYS A 38 6.18 2.33 41.09
CA CYS A 38 6.23 3.31 42.18
C CYS A 38 5.97 2.68 43.56
N LEU A 39 5.01 1.76 43.65
CA LEU A 39 4.73 1.00 44.88
C LEU A 39 5.91 0.12 45.26
N SER A 40 6.56 -0.53 44.29
CA SER A 40 7.72 -1.39 44.54
C SER A 40 8.93 -0.62 45.07
N VAL A 41 9.11 0.64 44.66
CA VAL A 41 10.20 1.51 45.13
C VAL A 41 9.78 2.48 46.22
N ARG A 42 8.54 2.38 46.73
CA ARG A 42 7.95 3.29 47.73
C ARG A 42 8.04 4.78 47.34
N ALA A 43 7.97 5.10 46.05
CA ALA A 43 7.94 6.47 45.56
C ALA A 43 6.60 7.13 45.91
N ASN A 44 6.65 8.35 46.45
CA ASN A 44 5.46 9.07 46.92
C ASN A 44 4.57 9.51 45.73
N PRO A 45 3.24 9.29 45.78
CA PRO A 45 2.31 9.64 44.72
C PRO A 45 2.33 11.11 44.26
N ARG A 46 2.87 12.06 45.04
CA ARG A 46 3.02 13.46 44.58
C ARG A 46 4.04 13.65 43.44
N PHE A 47 4.98 12.71 43.28
CA PHE A 47 5.88 12.66 42.12
C PHE A 47 5.11 12.33 40.82
N ILE A 48 3.94 11.68 40.91
CA ILE A 48 3.09 11.34 39.75
C ILE A 48 2.54 12.59 39.08
N ASP A 49 2.20 13.64 39.83
CA ASP A 49 1.68 14.88 39.25
C ASP A 49 2.78 15.66 38.51
N LEU A 50 4.01 15.59 39.03
CA LEU A 50 5.21 16.16 38.41
C LEU A 50 5.60 15.41 37.11
N ILE A 51 5.57 14.08 37.12
CA ILE A 51 5.82 13.23 35.94
C ILE A 51 4.69 13.37 34.90
N ARG A 52 3.43 13.49 35.35
CA ARG A 52 2.27 13.76 34.46
C ARG A 52 2.40 15.11 33.75
N GLY A 53 2.99 16.11 34.40
CA GLY A 53 3.34 17.37 33.76
C GLY A 53 4.53 17.28 32.80
N MET A 54 5.38 16.25 32.93
CA MET A 54 6.69 16.19 32.27
C MET A 54 6.83 15.30 31.04
N ARG A 55 5.84 14.50 30.57
CA ARG A 55 5.82 13.96 29.18
C ARG A 55 4.60 13.12 28.78
N SER A 56 4.12 13.39 27.56
CA SER A 56 3.86 12.36 26.54
C SER A 56 4.78 12.65 25.35
N ARG A 57 5.56 11.67 24.88
CA ARG A 57 6.53 11.83 23.78
C ARG A 57 5.86 11.37 22.48
N ILE A 58 5.66 12.28 21.52
CA ILE A 58 4.85 12.00 20.32
C ILE A 58 5.71 11.57 19.13
N GLY A 59 7.01 11.93 19.07
CA GLY A 59 7.89 11.63 17.93
C GLY A 59 9.31 11.16 18.29
N PRO A 60 10.03 10.56 17.31
CA PRO A 60 11.41 10.12 17.46
C PRO A 60 12.47 11.24 17.53
N GLY A 61 12.11 12.52 17.30
CA GLY A 61 13.05 13.66 17.33
C GLY A 61 13.25 14.35 18.68
N ASP A 62 12.56 13.95 19.75
CA ASP A 62 12.55 14.69 21.03
C ASP A 62 13.69 14.25 22.00
N GLU A 63 14.96 14.33 21.61
CA GLU A 63 16.11 13.81 22.39
C GLU A 63 16.68 14.74 23.49
N HIS A 64 16.18 15.96 23.66
CA HIS A 64 16.85 16.97 24.53
C HIS A 64 16.73 16.81 26.06
N PHE A 65 16.28 15.67 26.59
CA PHE A 65 15.98 15.55 28.04
C PHE A 65 17.19 15.23 28.94
N ILE A 66 18.36 14.89 28.39
CA ILE A 66 19.52 14.42 29.18
C ILE A 66 20.38 15.58 29.74
N ASN A 67 20.29 16.79 29.20
CA ASN A 67 21.14 17.91 29.63
C ASN A 67 20.70 18.61 30.93
N CYS A 68 19.48 18.39 31.42
CA CYS A 68 18.97 19.11 32.60
C CYS A 68 19.55 18.63 33.94
N TYR A 69 20.24 17.49 33.98
CA TYR A 69 20.76 16.91 35.24
C TYR A 69 22.25 17.17 35.49
N TYR A 70 23.01 17.67 34.51
CA TYR A 70 24.46 17.87 34.67
C TYR A 70 24.86 19.23 35.27
N SER A 71 23.95 20.20 35.37
CA SER A 71 24.30 21.57 35.81
C SER A 71 24.29 21.79 37.33
N ILE A 72 24.10 20.74 38.14
CA ILE A 72 23.93 20.91 39.61
C ILE A 72 25.27 20.95 40.36
N ASP A 73 26.37 20.40 39.81
CA ASP A 73 27.62 20.21 40.57
C ASP A 73 28.65 21.36 40.47
N ASP A 74 28.52 22.31 39.54
CA ASP A 74 29.66 23.21 39.22
C ASP A 74 29.71 24.56 39.97
N HIS A 75 28.77 24.88 40.87
CA HIS A 75 28.69 26.24 41.45
C HIS A 75 28.85 26.37 42.98
N GLU A 76 29.16 25.31 43.73
CA GLU A 76 29.35 25.41 45.20
C GLU A 76 30.79 25.72 45.67
N ASN A 77 31.73 26.00 44.77
CA ASN A 77 33.13 26.30 45.15
C ASN A 77 33.53 27.76 44.92
N VAL A 78 32.85 28.73 45.55
CA VAL A 78 33.40 30.09 45.71
C VAL A 78 33.09 30.66 47.10
N GLN A 79 34.11 30.55 47.96
CA GLN A 79 34.61 31.56 48.91
C GLN A 79 33.83 31.80 50.22
N GLY A 80 34.42 31.32 51.32
CA GLY A 80 34.08 31.73 52.68
C GLY A 80 34.77 33.03 53.09
N ASP A 81 34.08 33.84 53.89
CA ASP A 81 34.58 34.28 55.20
C ASP A 81 33.46 34.91 56.07
N SER A 82 33.56 34.65 57.39
CA SER A 82 33.05 35.40 58.55
C SER A 82 31.55 35.52 58.88
N THR A 83 31.15 34.70 59.86
CA THR A 83 30.33 35.02 61.06
C THR A 83 29.20 36.05 60.94
N GLN A 84 28.00 35.60 60.56
CA GLN A 84 26.74 36.20 60.98
C GLN A 84 25.68 35.13 61.30
N ALA A 85 24.81 35.49 62.24
CA ALA A 85 23.89 34.63 62.98
C ALA A 85 23.13 33.58 62.14
N HIS A 86 23.16 32.34 62.64
CA HIS A 86 22.36 31.18 62.22
C HIS A 86 20.86 31.50 62.13
N ARG A 87 20.42 32.01 60.98
CA ARG A 87 19.05 31.84 60.48
C ARG A 87 19.08 30.69 59.49
N SER A 88 18.20 29.71 59.71
CA SER A 88 18.13 28.46 58.95
C SER A 88 18.09 28.71 57.43
N PRO A 89 19.15 28.35 56.67
CA PRO A 89 19.20 28.51 55.20
C PRO A 89 18.26 27.54 54.45
N VAL A 90 17.56 26.66 55.17
CA VAL A 90 16.78 25.55 54.59
C VAL A 90 15.53 26.04 53.87
N THR A 91 14.93 27.17 54.28
CA THR A 91 13.69 27.67 53.66
C THR A 91 13.91 28.40 52.33
N ASP A 92 15.08 29.02 52.12
CA ASP A 92 15.39 29.70 50.84
C ASP A 92 15.73 28.70 49.73
N LEU A 93 16.30 27.54 50.10
CA LEU A 93 16.66 26.48 49.15
C LEU A 93 15.43 25.85 48.48
N GLY A 94 14.31 25.69 49.22
CA GLY A 94 13.08 25.10 48.69
C GLY A 94 12.43 25.95 47.59
N TYR A 95 12.36 27.27 47.77
CA TYR A 95 11.80 28.18 46.76
C TYR A 95 12.68 28.24 45.51
N ALA A 96 13.99 28.30 45.68
CA ALA A 96 14.94 28.31 44.57
C ALA A 96 14.84 27.04 43.71
N PHE A 97 14.67 25.87 44.34
CA PHE A 97 14.51 24.61 43.63
C PHE A 97 13.24 24.58 42.76
N HIS A 98 12.09 25.01 43.30
CA HIS A 98 10.84 25.07 42.55
C HIS A 98 10.92 26.06 41.38
N LEU A 99 11.53 27.23 41.58
CA LEU A 99 11.72 28.21 40.50
C LEU A 99 12.61 27.64 39.40
N ARG A 100 13.79 27.10 39.72
CA ARG A 100 14.70 26.55 38.70
C ARG A 100 14.05 25.41 37.91
N SER A 101 13.31 24.53 38.60
CA SER A 101 12.58 23.44 37.94
C SER A 101 11.52 23.96 36.98
N LEU A 102 10.75 24.97 37.37
CA LEU A 102 9.74 25.59 36.51
C LEU A 102 10.38 26.35 35.34
N SER A 103 11.37 27.19 35.61
CA SER A 103 12.09 27.95 34.58
C SER A 103 12.72 27.01 33.55
N SER A 104 13.33 25.91 33.99
CA SER A 104 13.90 24.90 33.07
C SER A 104 12.82 24.20 32.24
N ALA A 105 11.67 23.88 32.83
CA ALA A 105 10.56 23.26 32.10
C ALA A 105 9.96 24.20 31.03
N ILE A 106 10.01 25.51 31.28
CA ILE A 106 9.41 26.54 30.42
C ILE A 106 10.38 27.04 29.34
N ALA A 107 11.70 26.97 29.58
CA ALA A 107 12.73 27.50 28.67
C ALA A 107 12.59 26.99 27.22
N ASN A 108 12.17 25.74 27.02
CA ASN A 108 12.06 25.11 25.70
C ASN A 108 10.74 25.42 24.97
N ASN A 109 9.77 26.04 25.65
CA ASN A 109 8.44 26.30 25.07
C ASN A 109 8.50 27.29 23.91
N ARG A 110 9.41 28.26 23.98
CA ARG A 110 9.62 29.25 22.91
C ARG A 110 10.12 28.59 21.63
N GLU A 111 11.16 27.76 21.73
CA GLU A 111 11.75 27.07 20.59
C GLU A 111 10.75 26.09 19.95
N TYR A 112 9.95 25.42 20.78
CA TYR A 112 8.88 24.56 20.30
C TYR A 112 7.82 25.32 19.49
N LEU A 113 7.36 26.47 19.99
CA LEU A 113 6.39 27.31 19.27
C LEU A 113 6.98 27.89 17.98
N GLU A 114 8.24 28.31 18.01
CA GLU A 114 8.97 28.78 16.81
C GLU A 114 9.06 27.66 15.76
N ASN A 115 9.38 26.44 16.18
CA ASN A 115 9.43 25.28 15.28
C ASN A 115 8.05 24.97 14.66
N ILE A 116 6.97 25.03 15.44
CA ILE A 116 5.61 24.87 14.90
C ILE A 116 5.27 26.00 13.93
N SER A 117 5.62 27.25 14.27
CA SER A 117 5.40 28.42 13.41
C SER A 117 6.10 28.23 12.06
N GLN A 118 7.36 27.80 12.05
CA GLN A 118 8.11 27.51 10.83
C GLN A 118 7.50 26.37 10.00
N GLN A 119 7.03 25.30 10.65
CA GLN A 119 6.30 24.23 9.94
C GLN A 119 5.03 24.79 9.28
N LEU A 120 4.27 25.62 9.99
CA LEU A 120 3.05 26.22 9.47
C LEU A 120 3.33 27.18 8.31
N LEU A 121 4.35 28.04 8.41
CA LEU A 121 4.81 28.91 7.33
C LEU A 121 5.26 28.11 6.09
N SER A 122 5.95 26.97 6.29
CA SER A 122 6.36 26.12 5.17
C SER A 122 5.16 25.51 4.43
N LEU A 123 4.08 25.19 5.14
CA LEU A 123 2.83 24.73 4.55
C LEU A 123 2.08 25.87 3.87
N ASP A 124 2.08 27.06 4.47
CA ASP A 124 1.44 28.24 3.89
C ASP A 124 2.07 28.62 2.55
N ILE A 125 3.41 28.63 2.46
CA ILE A 125 4.15 28.84 1.21
C ILE A 125 3.76 27.81 0.14
N ARG A 126 3.51 26.55 0.53
CA ARG A 126 3.07 25.49 -0.40
C ARG A 126 1.64 25.71 -0.88
N THR A 127 0.79 26.33 -0.07
CA THR A 127 -0.62 26.62 -0.39
C THR A 127 -0.84 27.99 -1.03
N ALA A 128 0.13 28.90 -0.93
CA ALA A 128 0.02 30.25 -1.45
C ALA A 128 -0.19 30.28 -2.98
N PHE A 129 -1.11 31.14 -3.41
CA PHE A 129 -1.73 31.17 -4.75
C PHE A 129 -0.85 31.69 -5.91
N HIS A 130 0.47 31.61 -5.83
CA HIS A 130 1.32 32.06 -6.94
C HIS A 130 1.30 31.13 -8.16
N LYS A 131 0.63 29.98 -8.06
CA LYS A 131 0.52 29.00 -9.15
C LYS A 131 -0.94 28.85 -9.61
N PRO A 132 -1.19 28.61 -10.91
CA PRO A 132 -2.54 28.29 -11.39
C PRO A 132 -3.07 27.04 -10.67
N VAL A 133 -4.38 27.01 -10.41
CA VAL A 133 -5.03 25.98 -9.57
C VAL A 133 -4.75 24.55 -10.04
N LEU A 134 -4.58 24.35 -11.35
CA LEU A 134 -4.24 23.05 -11.95
C LEU A 134 -2.82 22.55 -11.60
N GLN A 135 -1.91 23.45 -11.20
CA GLN A 135 -0.53 23.14 -10.83
C GLN A 135 -0.30 23.11 -9.30
N LEU A 136 -1.31 23.47 -8.51
CA LEU A 136 -1.25 23.39 -7.06
C LEU A 136 -1.27 21.91 -6.65
N ASN A 137 -0.09 21.41 -6.24
CA ASN A 137 0.06 20.06 -5.68
C ASN A 137 -0.39 20.04 -4.21
N VAL A 138 -1.64 20.44 -3.98
CA VAL A 138 -2.29 20.32 -2.68
C VAL A 138 -3.05 19.00 -2.69
N ASP A 139 -2.61 18.09 -1.84
CA ASP A 139 -3.16 16.76 -1.65
C ASP A 139 -3.79 16.61 -0.26
N VAL A 140 -4.44 15.46 -0.05
CA VAL A 140 -5.00 15.11 1.25
C VAL A 140 -3.92 15.05 2.34
N ALA A 141 -2.67 14.73 1.98
CA ALA A 141 -1.55 14.71 2.92
C ALA A 141 -1.26 16.10 3.50
N THR A 142 -1.30 17.15 2.66
CA THR A 142 -1.13 18.53 3.12
C THR A 142 -2.20 18.93 4.14
N SER A 143 -3.46 18.50 3.93
CA SER A 143 -4.53 18.69 4.91
C SER A 143 -4.24 17.95 6.23
N GLN A 144 -3.77 16.70 6.15
CA GLN A 144 -3.38 15.91 7.33
C GLN A 144 -2.23 16.55 8.12
N ASP A 145 -1.26 17.17 7.44
CA ASP A 145 -0.16 17.89 8.08
C ASP A 145 -0.68 19.07 8.93
N VAL A 146 -1.64 19.84 8.41
CA VAL A 146 -2.29 20.93 9.17
C VAL A 146 -3.00 20.39 10.40
N TYR A 147 -3.78 19.32 10.26
CA TYR A 147 -4.47 18.69 11.38
C TYR A 147 -3.50 18.17 12.45
N SER A 148 -2.36 17.62 12.03
CA SER A 148 -1.30 17.17 12.93
C SER A 148 -0.73 18.34 13.75
N ILE A 149 -0.44 19.48 13.11
CA ILE A 149 0.01 20.71 13.78
C ILE A 149 -1.04 21.23 14.76
N ARG A 150 -2.31 21.30 14.34
CA ARG A 150 -3.43 21.73 15.21
C ARG A 150 -3.53 20.86 16.47
N ARG A 151 -3.43 19.55 16.31
CA ARG A 151 -3.46 18.61 17.44
C ARG A 151 -2.31 18.84 18.41
N LYS A 152 -1.09 19.08 17.89
CA LYS A 152 0.09 19.43 18.70
C LYS A 152 -0.14 20.74 19.47
N LEU A 153 -0.65 21.78 18.82
CA LEU A 153 -0.95 23.08 19.45
C LEU A 153 -2.03 22.98 20.54
N HIS A 154 -3.12 22.24 20.32
CA HIS A 154 -4.14 22.02 21.34
C HIS A 154 -3.59 21.27 22.56
N HIS A 155 -2.75 20.26 22.32
CA HIS A 155 -2.09 19.54 23.41
C HIS A 155 -1.14 20.47 24.19
N PHE A 156 -0.34 21.26 23.49
CA PHE A 156 0.55 22.23 24.08
C PHE A 156 -0.19 23.28 24.93
N LYS A 157 -1.31 23.84 24.42
CA LYS A 157 -2.17 24.75 25.18
C LYS A 157 -2.68 24.11 26.48
N THR A 158 -3.08 22.84 26.44
CA THR A 158 -3.49 22.09 27.64
C THR A 158 -2.36 21.96 28.66
N ILE A 159 -1.11 21.78 28.21
CA ILE A 159 0.07 21.73 29.07
C ILE A 159 0.31 23.11 29.71
N LEU A 160 0.26 24.19 28.93
CA LEU A 160 0.41 25.56 29.43
C LEU A 160 -0.64 25.89 30.50
N ASP A 161 -1.92 25.54 30.27
CA ASP A 161 -3.01 25.72 31.24
C ASP A 161 -2.77 24.90 32.52
N GLY A 162 -2.17 23.72 32.40
CA GLY A 162 -1.71 22.92 33.54
C GLY A 162 -0.63 23.63 34.36
N THR A 163 0.41 24.10 33.68
CA THR A 163 1.54 24.81 34.31
C THR A 163 1.10 26.12 34.97
N GLN A 164 0.20 26.87 34.33
CA GLN A 164 -0.33 28.13 34.85
C GLN A 164 -1.11 27.92 36.17
N ARG A 165 -1.89 26.84 36.26
CA ARG A 165 -2.55 26.43 37.51
C ARG A 165 -1.56 26.07 38.60
N ILE A 166 -0.45 25.39 38.26
CA ILE A 166 0.62 25.08 39.21
C ILE A 166 1.29 26.35 39.74
N VAL A 167 1.63 27.30 38.86
CA VAL A 167 2.21 28.60 39.25
C VAL A 167 1.28 29.36 40.19
N THR A 168 -0.03 29.38 39.89
CA THR A 168 -1.04 30.01 40.75
C THR A 168 -1.13 29.33 42.12
N ALA A 169 -1.13 27.99 42.16
CA ALA A 169 -1.13 27.21 43.39
C ALA A 169 0.12 27.48 44.23
N LEU A 170 1.31 27.51 43.61
CA LEU A 170 2.57 27.83 44.29
C LEU A 170 2.59 29.25 44.86
N SER A 171 2.02 30.22 44.15
CA SER A 171 1.86 31.59 44.66
C SER A 171 0.99 31.64 45.91
N SER A 172 -0.14 30.90 45.92
CA SER A 172 -1.02 30.79 47.10
C SER A 172 -0.36 30.05 48.27
N LEU A 173 0.47 29.04 47.99
CA LEU A 173 1.21 28.28 48.98
C LEU A 173 2.28 29.14 49.64
N ALA A 174 3.04 29.92 48.86
CA ALA A 174 4.05 30.84 49.40
C ALA A 174 3.43 31.87 50.35
N GLN A 175 2.25 32.40 50.02
CA GLN A 175 1.50 33.30 50.90
C GLN A 175 1.09 32.62 52.21
N SER A 176 0.73 31.33 52.16
CA SER A 176 0.33 30.54 53.34
C SER A 176 1.53 30.21 54.22
N ILE A 177 2.66 29.81 53.63
CA ILE A 177 3.91 29.53 54.34
C ILE A 177 4.43 30.78 55.04
N ARG A 178 4.33 31.96 54.41
CA ARG A 178 4.70 33.22 55.04
C ARG A 178 3.92 33.47 56.34
N LYS A 179 2.63 33.15 56.37
CA LYS A 179 1.80 33.30 57.59
C LYS A 179 2.18 32.32 58.70
N GLN A 180 2.64 31.12 58.34
CA GLN A 180 2.89 30.02 59.30
C GLN A 180 4.34 29.92 59.77
N ALA A 181 5.31 30.10 58.87
CA ALA A 181 6.72 29.77 59.10
C ALA A 181 7.63 30.98 59.34
N GLY A 182 7.08 32.20 59.37
CA GLY A 182 7.87 33.42 59.65
C GLY A 182 8.94 33.74 58.60
N VAL A 183 8.76 33.28 57.36
CA VAL A 183 9.68 33.55 56.24
C VAL A 183 9.86 35.06 56.06
N THR A 184 11.09 35.48 55.72
CA THR A 184 11.39 36.90 55.52
C THR A 184 10.54 37.47 54.37
N ARG A 185 9.97 38.66 54.58
CA ARG A 185 9.13 39.36 53.58
C ARG A 185 9.89 39.62 52.28
N SER A 186 11.21 39.77 52.34
CA SER A 186 12.07 39.96 51.17
C SER A 186 12.12 38.70 50.30
N ALA A 187 12.37 37.52 50.88
CA ALA A 187 12.47 36.27 50.13
C ALA A 187 11.14 35.89 49.46
N GLU A 188 10.02 36.04 50.17
CA GLU A 188 8.68 35.85 49.59
C GLU A 188 8.41 36.82 48.42
N HIS A 189 8.79 38.09 48.57
CA HIS A 189 8.59 39.09 47.52
C HIS A 189 9.43 38.77 46.27
N ALA A 190 10.67 38.33 46.45
CA ALA A 190 11.53 37.87 45.37
C ALA A 190 10.93 36.65 44.66
N PHE A 191 10.55 35.60 45.41
CA PHE A 191 9.91 34.40 44.84
C PHE A 191 8.63 34.73 44.07
N ARG A 192 7.77 35.58 44.63
CA ARG A 192 6.52 36.00 43.98
C ARG A 192 6.77 36.84 42.73
N ARG A 193 7.81 37.67 42.72
CA ARG A 193 8.21 38.41 41.52
C ARG A 193 8.60 37.47 40.39
N GLU A 194 9.39 36.43 40.68
CA GLU A 194 9.79 35.42 39.70
C GLU A 194 8.59 34.60 39.21
N LEU A 195 7.70 34.14 40.11
CA LEU A 195 6.47 33.45 39.69
C LEU A 195 5.57 34.33 38.81
N ASN A 196 5.46 35.62 39.11
CA ASN A 196 4.71 36.55 38.28
C ASN A 196 5.36 36.76 36.90
N SER A 197 6.70 36.71 36.82
CA SER A 197 7.42 36.75 35.54
C SER A 197 7.09 35.51 34.72
N ILE A 198 7.22 34.32 35.33
CA ILE A 198 6.90 33.03 34.69
C ILE A 198 5.44 32.99 34.23
N SER A 199 4.50 33.46 35.06
CA SER A 199 3.08 33.56 34.69
C SER A 199 2.88 34.39 33.42
N ARG A 200 3.52 35.56 33.33
CA ARG A 200 3.41 36.43 32.15
C ARG A 200 4.00 35.78 30.89
N GLU A 201 5.09 35.03 31.03
CA GLU A 201 5.68 34.26 29.92
C GLU A 201 4.73 33.15 29.45
N LEU A 202 4.10 32.42 30.38
CA LEU A 202 3.08 31.40 30.05
C LEU A 202 1.88 32.01 29.35
N ASP A 203 1.38 33.15 29.82
CA ASP A 203 0.27 33.89 29.18
C ASP A 203 0.66 34.31 27.74
N ALA A 204 1.89 34.78 27.54
CA ALA A 204 2.40 35.11 26.20
C ALA A 204 2.45 33.88 25.29
N TYR A 205 2.95 32.73 25.76
CA TYR A 205 2.96 31.49 24.99
C TYR A 205 1.55 30.98 24.67
N GLN A 206 0.59 31.14 25.59
CA GLN A 206 -0.82 30.80 25.32
C GLN A 206 -1.42 31.69 24.23
N SER A 207 -1.08 32.98 24.20
CA SER A 207 -1.49 33.90 23.13
C SER A 207 -0.92 33.44 21.79
N THR A 208 0.39 33.23 21.70
CA THR A 208 1.04 32.76 20.46
C THR A 208 0.49 31.40 19.99
N ALA A 209 0.26 30.45 20.91
CA ALA A 209 -0.33 29.17 20.55
C ALA A 209 -1.77 29.31 20.02
N SER A 210 -2.52 30.30 20.50
CA SER A 210 -3.88 30.58 20.02
C SER A 210 -3.85 31.25 18.64
N GLU A 211 -2.94 32.19 18.41
CA GLU A 211 -2.73 32.80 17.08
C GLU A 211 -2.32 31.75 16.03
N LEU A 212 -1.44 30.81 16.37
CA LEU A 212 -1.07 29.70 15.48
C LEU A 212 -2.23 28.71 15.24
N LEU A 213 -3.11 28.52 16.23
CA LEU A 213 -4.33 27.72 16.07
C LEU A 213 -5.32 28.40 15.11
N ASP A 214 -5.45 29.72 15.18
CA ASP A 214 -6.33 30.47 14.27
C ASP A 214 -5.74 30.46 12.85
N HIS A 215 -4.45 30.75 12.70
CA HIS A 215 -3.77 30.71 11.40
C HIS A 215 -3.85 29.32 10.73
N SER A 216 -3.67 28.25 11.50
CA SER A 216 -3.85 26.88 10.97
C SER A 216 -5.29 26.52 10.64
N ALA A 217 -6.29 27.17 11.26
CA ALA A 217 -7.70 27.00 10.90
C ALA A 217 -7.98 27.63 9.53
N ASP A 218 -7.48 28.86 9.32
CA ASP A 218 -7.61 29.59 8.06
C ASP A 218 -6.91 28.85 6.91
N MET A 219 -5.71 28.32 7.17
CA MET A 219 -4.99 27.50 6.19
C MET A 219 -5.75 26.21 5.86
N GLY A 220 -6.32 25.55 6.87
CA GLY A 220 -7.18 24.37 6.67
C GLY A 220 -8.42 24.67 5.82
N SER A 221 -9.08 25.81 6.05
CA SER A 221 -10.22 26.27 5.24
C SER A 221 -9.82 26.55 3.80
N THR A 222 -8.66 27.18 3.59
CA THR A 222 -8.10 27.47 2.27
C THR A 222 -7.77 26.19 1.51
N ILE A 223 -7.10 25.23 2.15
CA ILE A 223 -6.80 23.91 1.56
C ILE A 223 -8.09 23.18 1.15
N ASN A 224 -9.10 23.16 2.01
CA ASN A 224 -10.38 22.51 1.69
C ASN A 224 -11.07 23.21 0.51
N SER A 225 -11.00 24.53 0.43
CA SER A 225 -11.56 25.30 -0.70
C SER A 225 -10.84 24.96 -2.01
N ILE A 226 -9.51 24.83 -1.99
CA ILE A 226 -8.71 24.42 -3.16
C ILE A 226 -9.09 23.01 -3.61
N ILE A 227 -9.19 22.06 -2.66
CA ILE A 227 -9.57 20.67 -2.96
C ILE A 227 -10.99 20.62 -3.54
N ASN A 228 -11.94 21.35 -2.97
CA ASN A 228 -13.31 21.42 -3.46
C ASN A 228 -13.38 22.00 -4.87
N PHE A 229 -12.64 23.08 -5.14
CA PHE A 229 -12.56 23.66 -6.48
C PHE A 229 -11.98 22.68 -7.49
N ARG A 230 -10.91 21.96 -7.13
CA ARG A 230 -10.31 20.93 -7.99
C ARG A 230 -11.29 19.78 -8.26
N ASN A 231 -12.02 19.34 -7.25
CA ASN A 231 -13.04 18.30 -7.40
C ASN A 231 -14.17 18.75 -8.34
N GLN A 232 -14.62 20.00 -8.23
CA GLN A 232 -15.58 20.58 -9.18
C GLN A 232 -15.03 20.61 -10.60
N GLY A 233 -13.76 20.99 -10.78
CA GLY A 233 -13.10 20.96 -12.09
C GLY A 233 -12.99 19.57 -12.70
N ILE A 234 -12.64 18.56 -11.89
CA ILE A 234 -12.61 17.16 -12.33
C ILE A 234 -14.02 16.66 -12.68
N LEU A 235 -15.03 16.98 -11.86
CA LEU A 235 -16.42 16.61 -12.14
C LEU A 235 -16.93 17.24 -13.44
N ALA A 236 -16.63 18.53 -13.69
CA ALA A 236 -16.99 19.21 -14.92
C ALA A 236 -16.28 18.58 -16.15
N SER A 237 -14.98 18.29 -16.02
CA SER A 237 -14.20 17.63 -17.08
C SER A 237 -14.70 16.23 -17.38
N ASN A 238 -14.96 15.42 -16.36
CA ASN A 238 -15.51 14.06 -16.52
C ASN A 238 -16.92 14.11 -17.12
N GLY A 239 -17.75 15.07 -16.72
CA GLY A 239 -19.06 15.31 -17.32
C GLY A 239 -18.96 15.61 -18.83
N ALA A 240 -18.01 16.47 -19.22
CA ALA A 240 -17.75 16.77 -20.63
C ALA A 240 -17.21 15.54 -21.40
N GLN A 241 -16.34 14.74 -20.80
CA GLN A 241 -15.83 13.50 -21.41
C GLN A 241 -16.93 12.45 -21.57
N LEU A 242 -17.80 12.28 -20.58
CA LEU A 242 -18.94 11.37 -20.66
C LEU A 242 -19.95 11.82 -21.71
N HIS A 243 -20.18 13.13 -21.85
CA HIS A 243 -21.02 13.65 -22.94
C HIS A 243 -20.43 13.32 -24.31
N ARG A 244 -19.11 13.49 -24.50
CA ARG A 244 -18.44 13.10 -25.75
C ARG A 244 -18.53 11.60 -26.01
N LEU A 245 -18.31 10.77 -24.99
CA LEU A 245 -18.43 9.32 -25.12
C LEU A 245 -19.87 8.90 -25.49
N ALA A 246 -20.88 9.57 -24.93
CA ALA A 246 -22.27 9.33 -25.28
C ALA A 246 -22.58 9.73 -26.74
N GLU A 247 -22.01 10.84 -27.22
CA GLU A 247 -22.12 11.27 -28.61
C GLU A 247 -21.43 10.29 -29.57
N ASP A 248 -20.21 9.86 -29.25
CA ASP A 248 -19.46 8.86 -30.02
C ASP A 248 -20.20 7.52 -30.06
N ASN A 249 -20.74 7.05 -28.92
CA ASN A 249 -21.54 5.82 -28.87
C ASN A 249 -22.83 5.94 -29.69
N ALA A 250 -23.46 7.11 -29.73
CA ALA A 250 -24.65 7.35 -30.54
C ALA A 250 -24.31 7.30 -32.04
N LEU A 251 -23.17 7.88 -32.44
CA LEU A 251 -22.65 7.79 -33.81
C LEU A 251 -22.27 6.36 -34.20
N GLU A 252 -21.63 5.61 -33.31
CA GLU A 252 -21.28 4.20 -33.52
C GLU A 252 -22.54 3.33 -33.65
N THR A 253 -23.52 3.52 -32.78
CA THR A 253 -24.80 2.79 -32.85
C THR A 253 -25.51 3.06 -34.18
N LYS A 254 -25.47 4.32 -34.66
CA LYS A 254 -26.01 4.68 -35.97
C LYS A 254 -25.25 3.99 -37.11
N ALA A 255 -23.92 4.01 -37.07
CA ALA A 255 -23.08 3.34 -38.07
C ALA A 255 -23.31 1.82 -38.09
N MET A 256 -23.46 1.20 -36.91
CA MET A 256 -23.75 -0.23 -36.78
C MET A 256 -25.13 -0.57 -37.33
N ALA A 257 -26.14 0.27 -37.10
CA ALA A 257 -27.47 0.10 -37.69
C ALA A 257 -27.42 0.19 -39.23
N GLU A 258 -26.69 1.17 -39.78
CA GLU A 258 -26.48 1.29 -41.23
C GLU A 258 -25.73 0.08 -41.82
N MET A 259 -24.71 -0.43 -41.13
CA MET A 259 -23.98 -1.63 -41.53
C MET A 259 -24.87 -2.89 -41.49
N GLY A 260 -25.72 -3.02 -40.47
CA GLY A 260 -26.70 -4.09 -40.38
C GLY A 260 -27.70 -4.06 -41.54
N GLN A 261 -28.16 -2.86 -41.93
CA GLN A 261 -29.03 -2.68 -43.09
C GLN A 261 -28.33 -3.10 -44.39
N ARG A 262 -27.07 -2.68 -44.59
CA ARG A 262 -26.27 -3.09 -45.77
C ARG A 262 -26.04 -4.61 -45.80
N THR A 263 -25.75 -5.22 -44.66
CA THR A 263 -25.57 -6.69 -44.56
C THR A 263 -26.86 -7.43 -44.92
N CYS A 264 -28.03 -6.89 -44.54
CA CYS A 264 -29.32 -7.45 -44.91
C CYS A 264 -29.56 -7.37 -46.43
N THR A 265 -29.24 -6.23 -47.07
CA THR A 265 -29.34 -6.09 -48.51
C THR A 265 -28.37 -7.01 -49.25
N ASP A 266 -27.13 -7.13 -48.77
CA ASP A 266 -26.11 -8.02 -49.35
C ASP A 266 -26.50 -9.48 -49.23
N SER A 267 -27.08 -9.88 -48.10
CA SER A 267 -27.63 -11.23 -47.92
C SER A 267 -28.74 -11.51 -48.93
N ARG A 268 -29.63 -10.54 -49.18
CA ARG A 268 -30.68 -10.66 -50.19
C ARG A 268 -30.11 -10.79 -51.60
N THR A 269 -29.14 -9.96 -51.97
CA THR A 269 -28.47 -10.01 -53.28
C THR A 269 -27.76 -11.35 -53.47
N THR A 270 -27.04 -11.81 -52.45
CA THR A 270 -26.35 -13.11 -52.46
C THR A 270 -27.33 -14.25 -52.65
N ARG A 271 -28.46 -14.27 -51.92
CA ARG A 271 -29.51 -15.29 -52.10
C ARG A 271 -30.06 -15.30 -53.52
N ILE A 272 -30.32 -14.13 -54.11
CA ILE A 272 -30.78 -14.04 -55.51
C ILE A 272 -29.72 -14.61 -56.45
N ALA A 273 -28.45 -14.24 -56.29
CA ALA A 273 -27.35 -14.75 -57.11
C ALA A 273 -27.20 -16.28 -56.98
N THR A 274 -27.32 -16.83 -55.76
CA THR A 274 -27.31 -18.28 -55.53
C THR A 274 -28.49 -18.98 -56.19
N ILE A 275 -29.70 -18.41 -56.11
CA ILE A 275 -30.88 -18.97 -56.80
C ILE A 275 -30.68 -18.98 -58.32
N ILE A 276 -30.17 -17.88 -58.89
CA ILE A 276 -29.85 -17.80 -60.32
C ILE A 276 -28.82 -18.87 -60.68
N ALA A 277 -27.72 -18.98 -59.91
CA ALA A 277 -26.70 -19.99 -60.14
C ALA A 277 -27.26 -21.42 -60.07
N LEU A 278 -28.14 -21.72 -59.11
CA LEU A 278 -28.79 -23.02 -58.97
C LEU A 278 -29.67 -23.39 -60.17
N ILE A 279 -30.28 -22.40 -60.84
CA ILE A 279 -31.08 -22.62 -62.05
C ILE A 279 -30.17 -22.79 -63.28
N TYR A 280 -29.18 -21.92 -63.43
CA TYR A 280 -28.32 -21.88 -64.62
C TYR A 280 -27.29 -23.01 -64.66
N LEU A 281 -26.81 -23.50 -63.53
CA LEU A 281 -25.78 -24.55 -63.47
C LEU A 281 -26.24 -25.87 -64.13
N PRO A 282 -27.42 -26.45 -63.81
CA PRO A 282 -27.91 -27.63 -64.51
C PRO A 282 -28.31 -27.33 -65.96
N ALA A 283 -28.85 -26.13 -66.25
CA ALA A 283 -29.18 -25.74 -67.63
C ALA A 283 -27.93 -25.66 -68.51
N ASN A 284 -26.84 -25.06 -68.02
CA ASN A 284 -25.55 -24.99 -68.73
C ASN A 284 -24.92 -26.38 -68.89
N LEU A 285 -25.06 -27.27 -67.90
CA LEU A 285 -24.61 -28.65 -68.02
C LEU A 285 -25.38 -29.36 -69.14
N VAL A 286 -26.69 -29.21 -69.18
CA VAL A 286 -27.55 -29.76 -70.25
C VAL A 286 -27.16 -29.18 -71.61
N ILE A 287 -27.06 -27.85 -71.74
CA ILE A 287 -26.66 -27.19 -73.01
C ILE A 287 -25.28 -27.66 -73.47
N THR A 288 -24.31 -27.74 -72.55
CA THR A 288 -22.97 -28.20 -72.86
C THR A 288 -22.99 -29.66 -73.29
N PHE A 289 -23.74 -30.51 -72.59
CA PHE A 289 -23.94 -31.92 -72.95
C PHE A 289 -24.54 -32.06 -74.36
N PHE A 290 -25.57 -31.28 -74.71
CA PHE A 290 -26.18 -31.30 -76.04
C PHE A 290 -25.36 -30.56 -77.12
N SER A 291 -24.45 -29.66 -76.74
CA SER A 291 -23.54 -28.98 -77.67
C SER A 291 -22.25 -29.75 -77.92
N THR A 292 -21.95 -30.75 -77.09
CA THR A 292 -20.87 -31.68 -77.37
C THR A 292 -21.25 -32.60 -78.53
N VAL A 293 -20.24 -33.13 -79.22
CA VAL A 293 -20.39 -34.12 -80.30
C VAL A 293 -21.00 -35.45 -79.80
N PHE A 294 -21.36 -35.56 -78.51
CA PHE A 294 -21.94 -36.78 -77.92
C PHE A 294 -23.39 -37.01 -78.29
N VAL A 295 -24.13 -35.97 -78.68
CA VAL A 295 -25.54 -36.06 -79.03
C VAL A 295 -25.75 -35.51 -80.44
N ASP A 296 -25.95 -36.41 -81.40
CA ASP A 296 -26.28 -36.05 -82.78
C ASP A 296 -27.80 -36.21 -82.98
N ILE A 297 -28.50 -35.11 -83.23
CA ILE A 297 -29.92 -35.11 -83.57
C ILE A 297 -30.00 -35.19 -85.09
N ARG A 298 -30.16 -36.41 -85.61
CA ARG A 298 -30.35 -36.58 -87.04
C ARG A 298 -31.76 -36.14 -87.41
N SER A 299 -31.85 -34.96 -88.03
CA SER A 299 -33.08 -34.52 -88.66
C SER A 299 -33.38 -35.42 -89.87
N PRO A 300 -34.57 -36.04 -89.97
CA PRO A 300 -34.93 -36.89 -91.09
C PRO A 300 -35.28 -36.02 -92.32
N ALA A 301 -34.27 -35.42 -92.96
CA ALA A 301 -34.33 -34.87 -94.30
C ALA A 301 -32.89 -34.74 -94.79
N SER A 302 -32.42 -35.49 -95.78
CA SER A 302 -33.00 -35.65 -97.11
C SER A 302 -32.59 -37.02 -97.70
N ALA A 303 -33.37 -38.06 -97.40
CA ALA A 303 -33.25 -39.32 -98.13
C ALA A 303 -33.88 -39.14 -99.52
N SER A 304 -33.03 -38.84 -100.50
CA SER A 304 -33.35 -38.89 -101.92
C SER A 304 -33.75 -40.32 -102.33
N MET A 305 -34.95 -40.41 -102.92
CA MET A 305 -35.45 -41.43 -103.85
C MET A 305 -35.14 -42.91 -103.56
N GLY A 306 -36.16 -43.62 -103.08
CA GLY A 306 -36.17 -45.08 -103.04
C GLY A 306 -37.48 -45.64 -102.47
N THR A 307 -38.51 -45.60 -103.31
CA THR A 307 -39.87 -46.19 -103.22
C THR A 307 -40.27 -47.12 -102.06
N SER A 308 -41.43 -46.77 -101.52
CA SER A 308 -42.58 -47.59 -101.08
C SER A 308 -42.57 -48.31 -99.71
N SER A 309 -43.57 -47.89 -98.90
CA SER A 309 -44.33 -48.63 -97.88
C SER A 309 -43.55 -49.03 -96.62
N THR A 310 -43.89 -48.64 -95.39
CA THR A 310 -45.19 -48.39 -94.75
C THR A 310 -44.97 -47.38 -93.61
N ALA A 311 -46.01 -46.61 -93.30
CA ALA A 311 -46.02 -45.52 -92.32
C ALA A 311 -45.67 -45.99 -90.90
N GLY A 312 -44.55 -45.49 -90.37
CA GLY A 312 -44.20 -45.52 -88.95
C GLY A 312 -43.47 -44.22 -88.63
N GLN A 313 -43.92 -43.50 -87.61
CA GLN A 313 -43.43 -42.18 -87.22
C GLN A 313 -41.93 -42.19 -86.89
N ASP A 314 -41.08 -41.88 -87.86
CA ASP A 314 -39.68 -41.54 -87.59
C ASP A 314 -39.60 -40.08 -87.14
N GLY A 315 -39.82 -39.87 -85.84
CA GLY A 315 -39.38 -38.66 -85.16
C GLY A 315 -37.84 -38.57 -85.15
N PRO A 316 -37.28 -37.38 -84.88
CA PRO A 316 -35.84 -37.20 -84.80
C PRO A 316 -35.19 -38.23 -83.87
N GLN A 317 -34.24 -39.02 -84.39
CA GLN A 317 -33.50 -40.02 -83.60
C GLN A 317 -32.32 -39.34 -82.88
N LEU A 318 -32.28 -39.51 -81.56
CA LEU A 318 -31.21 -39.05 -80.69
C LEU A 318 -30.11 -40.12 -80.60
N LEU A 319 -28.94 -39.87 -81.19
CA LEU A 319 -27.79 -40.80 -81.10
C LEU A 319 -26.83 -40.34 -80.00
N ILE A 320 -26.67 -41.18 -78.96
CA ILE A 320 -25.73 -40.95 -77.86
C ILE A 320 -24.52 -41.87 -78.06
N TYR A 321 -23.32 -41.30 -78.25
CA TYR A 321 -22.09 -42.07 -78.41
C TYR A 321 -21.66 -42.72 -77.08
N LYS A 322 -21.31 -44.02 -77.10
CA LYS A 322 -21.05 -44.84 -75.89
C LYS A 322 -19.65 -44.71 -75.29
N GLN A 323 -18.69 -44.10 -75.98
CA GLN A 323 -17.28 -44.06 -75.56
C GLN A 323 -16.66 -42.69 -75.85
N ILE A 324 -15.84 -42.21 -74.92
CA ILE A 324 -15.14 -40.91 -75.01
C ILE A 324 -13.64 -41.16 -74.93
N TRP A 325 -12.89 -40.50 -75.81
CA TRP A 325 -11.43 -40.40 -75.73
C TRP A 325 -11.07 -38.99 -75.25
N ILE A 326 -10.71 -38.86 -73.97
CA ILE A 326 -10.17 -37.62 -73.42
C ILE A 326 -8.66 -37.68 -73.57
N PHE A 327 -8.11 -36.89 -74.49
CA PHE A 327 -6.67 -36.69 -74.59
C PHE A 327 -6.29 -35.58 -73.61
N PRO A 328 -5.54 -35.86 -72.53
CA PRO A 328 -4.98 -34.80 -71.72
C PRO A 328 -3.99 -34.03 -72.60
N LEU A 329 -4.29 -32.77 -72.90
CA LEU A 329 -3.29 -31.87 -73.48
C LEU A 329 -2.21 -31.71 -72.40
N GLN A 330 -1.06 -32.36 -72.59
CA GLN A 330 0.15 -32.02 -71.87
C GLN A 330 0.55 -30.60 -72.30
N VAL A 331 0.21 -29.61 -71.47
CA VAL A 331 0.75 -28.27 -71.60
C VAL A 331 2.22 -28.36 -71.22
N HIS A 332 3.09 -28.33 -72.22
CA HIS A 332 4.53 -28.35 -72.05
C HIS A 332 4.97 -27.05 -71.34
N PRO A 333 5.63 -27.10 -70.16
CA PRO A 333 6.10 -25.91 -69.47
C PRO A 333 7.44 -25.50 -70.08
N SER A 334 7.41 -24.88 -71.25
CA SER A 334 8.60 -24.27 -71.82
C SER A 334 8.20 -23.13 -72.75
N LEU A 335 7.96 -21.96 -72.16
CA LEU A 335 8.31 -20.64 -72.69
C LEU A 335 7.86 -19.57 -71.67
N ASN A 336 8.84 -18.82 -71.15
CA ASN A 336 8.61 -17.56 -70.43
C ASN A 336 7.72 -16.63 -71.28
N PRO A 337 6.93 -15.77 -70.61
CA PRO A 337 7.27 -14.36 -70.75
C PRO A 337 7.19 -13.58 -69.43
N MET A 338 7.97 -12.50 -69.43
CA MET A 338 7.93 -11.39 -68.50
C MET A 338 6.51 -10.81 -68.31
N GLU A 339 6.34 -10.21 -67.12
CA GLU A 339 5.44 -9.09 -66.79
C GLU A 339 3.91 -9.33 -66.86
N SER A 340 3.25 -9.35 -65.69
CA SER A 340 2.60 -8.16 -65.08
C SER A 340 1.46 -8.56 -64.12
N SER A 341 1.48 -7.91 -62.95
CA SER A 341 0.41 -7.61 -61.99
C SER A 341 -1.01 -8.14 -62.23
N PHE A 342 -1.54 -8.99 -61.32
CA PHE A 342 -2.62 -8.68 -60.37
C PHE A 342 -2.95 -9.91 -59.50
N SER A 343 -3.45 -9.65 -58.29
CA SER A 343 -3.69 -10.59 -57.19
C SER A 343 -4.88 -11.54 -57.39
N VAL A 344 -4.91 -12.67 -56.66
CA VAL A 344 -5.94 -13.06 -55.67
C VAL A 344 -5.53 -14.37 -54.97
N HIS A 345 -5.80 -14.42 -53.66
CA HIS A 345 -5.50 -15.49 -52.70
C HIS A 345 -6.12 -16.86 -53.05
N SER A 346 -5.35 -17.93 -52.87
CA SER A 346 -5.85 -19.19 -52.30
C SER A 346 -4.68 -20.10 -51.86
N ASN A 347 -4.91 -20.81 -50.75
CA ASN A 347 -4.14 -21.93 -50.19
C ASN A 347 -3.05 -21.64 -49.14
N THR A 348 -3.53 -21.20 -47.99
CA THR A 348 -3.15 -21.69 -46.66
C THR A 348 -3.43 -23.20 -46.50
N MET A 349 -2.41 -24.02 -46.27
CA MET A 349 -2.43 -25.22 -45.40
C MET A 349 -1.13 -26.02 -45.59
N SER A 350 -0.07 -25.64 -44.87
CA SER A 350 1.06 -26.50 -44.51
C SER A 350 2.17 -25.61 -43.96
N LEU A 351 2.23 -25.44 -42.62
CA LEU A 351 3.42 -25.11 -41.80
C LEU A 351 2.95 -24.53 -40.45
N PHE A 352 2.67 -25.38 -39.44
CA PHE A 352 2.49 -24.87 -38.06
C PHE A 352 2.76 -25.87 -36.90
N VAL A 353 3.62 -26.90 -37.04
CA VAL A 353 3.77 -27.88 -35.93
C VAL A 353 5.20 -28.15 -35.43
N SER A 354 6.28 -27.54 -35.96
CA SER A 354 7.62 -28.09 -35.70
C SER A 354 8.69 -27.22 -35.00
N SER A 355 8.36 -26.20 -34.20
CA SER A 355 9.44 -25.34 -33.64
C SER A 355 9.28 -24.80 -32.21
N TYR A 356 8.74 -25.55 -31.24
CA TYR A 356 8.64 -25.06 -29.85
C TYR A 356 9.07 -26.01 -28.72
N LEU A 357 9.73 -27.15 -29.00
CA LEU A 357 10.12 -28.13 -27.97
C LEU A 357 11.58 -28.61 -28.07
N ALA A 358 12.53 -27.71 -28.31
CA ALA A 358 13.94 -28.05 -28.20
C ALA A 358 14.76 -26.86 -27.71
N SER A 359 14.74 -26.58 -26.40
CA SER A 359 15.76 -25.76 -25.71
C SER A 359 15.58 -25.83 -24.18
N PHE A 360 15.98 -26.96 -23.57
CA PHE A 360 16.47 -27.00 -22.18
C PHE A 360 17.40 -28.21 -22.05
N SER A 361 18.68 -28.02 -22.36
CA SER A 361 19.76 -28.88 -21.90
C SER A 361 20.65 -28.06 -20.96
N VAL A 362 20.77 -28.56 -19.74
CA VAL A 362 21.68 -28.06 -18.70
C VAL A 362 23.05 -28.66 -19.01
N ASP A 363 24.00 -27.82 -19.43
CA ASP A 363 25.40 -28.18 -19.44
C ASP A 363 26.18 -27.41 -18.37
N VAL A 364 27.06 -28.18 -17.75
CA VAL A 364 27.92 -27.90 -16.61
C VAL A 364 29.01 -26.90 -16.99
N ILE A 365 29.18 -25.83 -16.19
CA ILE A 365 30.24 -24.83 -16.36
C ILE A 365 31.51 -25.31 -15.61
N PRO A 366 32.69 -25.38 -16.25
CA PRO A 366 33.97 -25.59 -15.57
C PRO A 366 34.53 -24.28 -15.00
N PRO A 367 35.41 -24.33 -13.97
CA PRO A 367 35.96 -23.13 -13.36
C PRO A 367 37.12 -22.58 -14.20
N GLU A 368 37.17 -21.28 -14.40
CA GLU A 368 38.35 -20.60 -14.95
C GLU A 368 38.44 -19.15 -14.42
N PRO A 369 39.59 -18.46 -14.57
CA PRO A 369 40.55 -18.27 -13.51
C PRO A 369 40.62 -16.81 -13.00
N GLU A 370 41.34 -16.65 -11.90
CA GLU A 370 41.60 -15.36 -11.27
C GLU A 370 42.37 -14.39 -12.20
N GLY A 371 41.88 -13.14 -12.26
CA GLY A 371 42.73 -11.97 -12.39
C GLY A 371 42.75 -11.27 -13.75
N LEU A 372 41.83 -10.33 -13.96
CA LEU A 372 42.10 -9.06 -14.66
C LEU A 372 40.94 -8.09 -14.44
N GLY A 373 41.24 -6.92 -13.87
CA GLY A 373 40.27 -5.88 -13.55
C GLY A 373 39.62 -5.29 -14.80
N ILE A 374 38.34 -5.58 -14.99
CA ILE A 374 37.46 -5.01 -16.00
C ILE A 374 36.47 -4.07 -15.27
N PRO A 375 36.19 -2.86 -15.79
CA PRO A 375 35.29 -1.90 -15.15
C PRO A 375 33.90 -2.49 -14.92
N GLU A 376 33.34 -2.28 -13.72
CA GLU A 376 32.03 -2.80 -13.31
C GLU A 376 30.93 -2.41 -14.31
N PRO A 377 30.20 -3.37 -14.89
CA PRO A 377 29.07 -3.06 -15.75
C PRO A 377 27.89 -2.55 -14.90
N GLU A 378 27.40 -1.36 -15.21
CA GLU A 378 26.20 -0.71 -14.63
C GLU A 378 24.89 -1.45 -15.00
N SER A 379 24.80 -2.76 -14.75
CA SER A 379 23.58 -3.55 -14.94
C SER A 379 22.83 -3.74 -13.62
N ASN A 380 22.30 -2.65 -13.06
CA ASN A 380 21.56 -2.67 -11.79
C ASN A 380 20.24 -3.48 -11.85
N ASN A 381 19.83 -3.97 -13.03
CA ASN A 381 18.60 -4.75 -13.21
C ASN A 381 18.72 -6.23 -12.80
N ASP A 382 19.92 -6.82 -12.85
CA ASP A 382 20.09 -8.27 -12.64
C ASP A 382 19.86 -8.71 -11.18
N ARG A 383 20.04 -7.80 -10.22
CA ARG A 383 19.84 -8.08 -8.78
C ARG A 383 18.38 -8.34 -8.38
N SER A 384 17.41 -7.94 -9.21
CA SER A 384 16.00 -8.17 -8.92
C SER A 384 15.64 -9.66 -8.95
N HIS A 385 16.29 -10.42 -9.84
CA HIS A 385 16.10 -11.86 -9.98
C HIS A 385 16.71 -12.65 -8.81
N GLU A 386 17.83 -12.19 -8.25
CA GLU A 386 18.51 -12.86 -7.14
C GLU A 386 17.61 -12.97 -5.90
N ASN A 387 16.91 -11.89 -5.53
CA ASN A 387 16.02 -11.88 -4.38
C ASN A 387 14.83 -12.84 -4.55
N LEU A 388 14.25 -12.89 -5.76
CA LEU A 388 13.15 -13.80 -6.07
C LEU A 388 13.61 -15.27 -6.03
N ILE A 389 14.76 -15.58 -6.63
CA ILE A 389 15.33 -16.93 -6.60
C ILE A 389 15.59 -17.37 -5.16
N ARG A 390 16.17 -16.47 -4.34
CA ARG A 390 16.42 -16.75 -2.92
C ARG A 390 15.13 -17.01 -2.15
N PHE A 391 14.08 -16.25 -2.41
CA PHE A 391 12.76 -16.48 -1.80
C PHE A 391 12.18 -17.83 -2.20
N LEU A 392 12.23 -18.18 -3.50
CA LEU A 392 11.74 -19.45 -4.02
C LEU A 392 12.48 -20.65 -3.41
N GLN A 393 13.80 -20.57 -3.30
CA GLN A 393 14.63 -21.59 -2.63
C GLN A 393 14.20 -21.78 -1.17
N HIS A 394 13.92 -20.69 -0.46
CA HIS A 394 13.46 -20.76 0.92
C HIS A 394 12.06 -21.34 1.06
N ALA A 395 11.12 -20.92 0.20
CA ALA A 395 9.76 -21.46 0.17
C ALA A 395 9.79 -22.97 -0.11
N GLN A 396 10.59 -23.41 -1.07
CA GLN A 396 10.76 -24.84 -1.39
C GLN A 396 11.39 -25.62 -0.24
N ALA A 397 12.43 -25.07 0.41
CA ALA A 397 13.08 -25.72 1.55
C ALA A 397 12.15 -25.90 2.76
N LEU A 398 11.14 -25.05 2.89
CA LEU A 398 10.12 -25.09 3.95
C LEU A 398 8.84 -25.85 3.53
N ASP A 399 8.82 -26.48 2.34
CA ASP A 399 7.64 -27.14 1.75
C ASP A 399 6.41 -26.22 1.63
N VAL A 400 6.64 -24.92 1.40
CA VAL A 400 5.57 -23.94 1.18
C VAL A 400 5.06 -24.07 -0.25
N LYS A 401 3.77 -24.34 -0.41
CA LYS A 401 3.13 -24.52 -1.71
C LYS A 401 3.17 -23.24 -2.54
N ILE A 402 3.59 -23.35 -3.80
CA ILE A 402 3.44 -22.28 -4.79
C ILE A 402 2.08 -22.45 -5.47
N LEU A 403 1.20 -21.46 -5.30
CA LEU A 403 -0.19 -21.54 -5.74
C LEU A 403 -0.38 -20.75 -7.05
N PRO A 404 -1.00 -21.33 -8.10
CA PRO A 404 -1.30 -20.63 -9.34
C PRO A 404 -2.58 -19.78 -9.20
N LEU A 405 -2.59 -18.87 -8.21
CA LEU A 405 -3.75 -18.03 -7.89
C LEU A 405 -3.55 -16.61 -8.42
N VAL A 406 -4.48 -16.17 -9.28
CA VAL A 406 -4.63 -14.77 -9.67
C VAL A 406 -5.72 -14.17 -8.79
N TRP A 407 -5.48 -12.98 -8.23
CA TRP A 407 -6.47 -12.25 -7.44
C TRP A 407 -6.87 -10.96 -8.15
N GLU A 408 -8.10 -10.52 -7.90
CA GLU A 408 -8.63 -9.27 -8.45
C GLU A 408 -8.42 -8.13 -7.44
N PRO A 409 -7.72 -7.05 -7.79
CA PRO A 409 -7.43 -5.94 -6.87
C PRO A 409 -8.66 -5.07 -6.51
N GLY A 410 -9.86 -5.43 -6.96
CA GLY A 410 -11.09 -4.66 -6.80
C GLY A 410 -11.86 -4.88 -5.50
N LEU A 411 -11.39 -5.73 -4.58
CA LEU A 411 -12.08 -6.01 -3.32
C LEU A 411 -11.55 -5.21 -2.12
N ASP A 412 -12.41 -5.11 -1.10
CA ASP A 412 -12.14 -4.40 0.15
C ASP A 412 -10.89 -4.95 0.88
N GLN A 413 -10.03 -4.03 1.31
CA GLN A 413 -8.83 -4.32 2.09
C GLN A 413 -9.18 -4.74 3.53
N LEU A 414 -8.56 -5.82 4.03
CA LEU A 414 -8.58 -6.19 5.45
C LEU A 414 -7.47 -5.45 6.18
N GLY A 415 -7.85 -4.64 7.18
CA GLY A 415 -6.90 -3.96 8.06
C GLY A 415 -6.09 -2.87 7.32
N LEU A 416 -6.75 -1.73 7.05
CA LEU A 416 -6.19 -0.56 6.35
C LEU A 416 -4.84 -0.06 6.92
N ASP A 417 -4.57 -0.31 8.20
CA ASP A 417 -3.43 0.25 8.95
C ASP A 417 -2.33 -0.78 9.29
N GLY A 418 -2.17 -1.82 8.48
CA GLY A 418 -1.07 -2.78 8.64
C GLY A 418 0.31 -2.10 8.52
N ALA A 419 1.16 -2.26 9.53
CA ALA A 419 2.47 -1.60 9.57
C ALA A 419 3.42 -2.09 8.46
N THR A 420 3.46 -3.41 8.21
CA THR A 420 4.40 -4.04 7.26
C THR A 420 3.74 -4.48 5.96
N GLY A 421 2.42 -4.60 5.93
CA GLY A 421 1.71 -5.13 4.78
C GLY A 421 0.24 -4.79 4.74
N ARG A 422 -0.34 -4.94 3.55
CA ARG A 422 -1.77 -4.84 3.27
C ARG A 422 -2.32 -6.23 3.03
N VAL A 423 -3.55 -6.49 3.45
CA VAL A 423 -4.20 -7.77 3.21
C VAL A 423 -5.42 -7.54 2.33
N ASP A 424 -5.45 -8.21 1.19
CA ASP A 424 -6.56 -8.14 0.23
C ASP A 424 -7.34 -9.44 0.24
N GLN A 425 -8.57 -9.37 -0.26
CA GLN A 425 -9.48 -10.51 -0.31
C GLN A 425 -9.70 -10.93 -1.76
N SER A 426 -9.97 -12.22 -2.01
CA SER A 426 -10.48 -12.70 -3.30
C SER A 426 -11.75 -13.51 -3.10
N PRO A 427 -12.81 -13.33 -3.92
CA PRO A 427 -14.05 -14.06 -3.81
C PRO A 427 -13.95 -15.31 -4.70
N MET A 428 -12.92 -16.14 -4.52
CA MET A 428 -12.68 -17.23 -5.47
C MET A 428 -13.72 -18.36 -5.33
N ASN A 429 -14.37 -18.48 -4.16
CA ASN A 429 -15.51 -19.37 -3.92
C ASN A 429 -16.24 -18.96 -2.61
N ALA A 430 -17.58 -18.96 -2.57
CA ALA A 430 -18.35 -18.63 -1.36
C ALA A 430 -18.02 -19.52 -0.14
N LYS A 431 -17.36 -20.67 -0.34
CA LYS A 431 -16.90 -21.57 0.74
C LYS A 431 -15.42 -21.44 1.11
N MET A 432 -14.59 -20.82 0.27
CA MET A 432 -13.16 -20.64 0.51
C MET A 432 -12.77 -19.24 0.08
N GLU A 433 -12.66 -18.36 1.07
CA GLU A 433 -12.11 -17.04 0.86
C GLU A 433 -10.65 -17.03 1.30
N PHE A 434 -9.78 -16.48 0.44
CA PHE A 434 -8.37 -16.32 0.73
C PHE A 434 -8.06 -14.87 1.13
N ALA A 435 -7.10 -14.71 2.02
CA ALA A 435 -6.51 -13.43 2.39
C ALA A 435 -5.08 -13.37 1.83
N PHE A 436 -4.80 -12.34 1.05
CA PHE A 436 -3.54 -12.14 0.34
C PHE A 436 -2.75 -11.04 1.04
N LYS A 437 -1.67 -11.40 1.74
CA LYS A 437 -0.81 -10.42 2.39
C LYS A 437 0.26 -9.93 1.41
N ARG A 438 0.21 -8.64 1.11
CA ARG A 438 1.19 -7.88 0.33
C ARG A 438 2.01 -7.01 1.28
N PHE A 439 3.27 -6.74 0.97
CA PHE A 439 4.05 -5.78 1.75
C PHE A 439 3.77 -4.35 1.28
N ASN A 440 3.68 -3.40 2.22
CA ASN A 440 3.24 -2.04 1.91
C ASN A 440 4.27 -1.36 0.99
N ARG A 441 3.89 -1.04 -0.23
CA ARG A 441 4.73 -0.30 -1.17
C ARG A 441 4.48 1.18 -0.95
N SER A 442 5.46 1.89 -0.40
CA SER A 442 5.48 3.34 -0.58
C SER A 442 5.68 3.60 -2.07
N VAL A 443 4.63 4.10 -2.74
CA VAL A 443 4.63 4.40 -4.19
C VAL A 443 5.84 5.25 -4.59
N LYS A 444 6.32 6.10 -3.66
CA LYS A 444 7.46 6.99 -3.86
C LYS A 444 8.81 6.26 -4.01
N ASN A 445 8.93 5.04 -3.50
CA ASN A 445 10.21 4.30 -3.42
C ASN A 445 10.16 2.96 -4.18
N ALA A 446 9.24 2.82 -5.12
CA ALA A 446 8.98 1.59 -5.85
C ALA A 446 10.19 1.02 -6.61
N SER A 447 11.14 1.87 -6.99
CA SER A 447 12.37 1.52 -7.73
C SER A 447 13.61 1.36 -6.84
N ASP A 448 13.51 1.56 -5.52
CA ASP A 448 14.67 1.41 -4.63
C ASP A 448 14.97 -0.07 -4.37
N ALA A 449 16.06 -0.56 -4.97
CA ALA A 449 16.53 -1.93 -4.81
C ALA A 449 16.74 -2.34 -3.34
N ARG A 450 17.11 -1.40 -2.46
CA ARG A 450 17.29 -1.67 -1.02
C ARG A 450 15.96 -1.91 -0.33
N VAL A 451 14.92 -1.17 -0.70
CA VAL A 451 13.57 -1.37 -0.17
C VAL A 451 13.04 -2.73 -0.60
N LEU A 452 13.24 -3.08 -1.88
CA LEU A 452 12.84 -4.37 -2.41
C LEU A 452 13.55 -5.53 -1.69
N GLN A 453 14.87 -5.43 -1.51
CA GLN A 453 15.64 -6.44 -0.76
C GLN A 453 15.10 -6.64 0.66
N ARG A 454 14.84 -5.54 1.39
CA ARG A 454 14.26 -5.62 2.76
C ARG A 454 12.87 -6.25 2.76
N GLN A 455 12.07 -6.01 1.73
CA GLN A 455 10.76 -6.65 1.59
C GLN A 455 10.91 -8.17 1.41
N TYR A 456 11.81 -8.62 0.53
CA TYR A 456 12.10 -10.05 0.37
C TYR A 456 12.63 -10.69 1.65
N GLU A 457 13.56 -10.04 2.35
CA GLU A 457 14.07 -10.52 3.65
C GLU A 457 12.95 -10.62 4.70
N ALA A 458 12.04 -9.65 4.74
CA ALA A 458 10.88 -9.69 5.63
C ALA A 458 9.92 -10.84 5.27
N MET A 459 9.67 -11.09 3.97
CA MET A 459 8.83 -12.20 3.51
C MET A 459 9.47 -13.55 3.86
N ILE A 460 10.78 -13.70 3.63
CA ILE A 460 11.55 -14.91 3.97
C ILE A 460 11.43 -15.19 5.47
N ASN A 461 11.65 -14.18 6.31
CA ASN A 461 11.51 -14.33 7.75
C ASN A 461 10.09 -14.73 8.16
N GLU A 462 9.08 -14.14 7.52
CA GLU A 462 7.68 -14.45 7.81
C GLU A 462 7.31 -15.89 7.42
N ILE A 463 7.68 -16.36 6.23
CA ILE A 463 7.42 -17.76 5.84
C ILE A 463 8.18 -18.74 6.73
N THR A 464 9.41 -18.42 7.16
CA THR A 464 10.20 -19.26 8.07
C THR A 464 9.53 -19.39 9.43
N ILE A 465 8.99 -18.29 9.97
CA ILE A 465 8.27 -18.30 11.25
C ILE A 465 6.96 -19.09 11.12
N LEU A 466 6.18 -18.82 10.06
CA LEU A 466 4.86 -19.42 9.87
C LEU A 466 4.92 -20.92 9.50
N SER A 467 6.00 -21.37 8.88
CA SER A 467 6.21 -22.77 8.52
C SER A 467 6.81 -23.59 9.68
N ASN A 468 7.01 -23.00 10.86
CA ASN A 468 7.50 -23.74 12.01
C ASN A 468 6.43 -24.73 12.52
N PRO A 469 6.73 -26.04 12.65
CA PRO A 469 5.75 -27.05 13.08
C PRO A 469 5.12 -26.78 14.46
N SER A 470 5.77 -25.98 15.31
CA SER A 470 5.22 -25.58 16.61
C SER A 470 4.01 -24.66 16.47
N MET A 471 4.00 -23.84 15.42
CA MET A 471 2.93 -22.88 15.12
C MET A 471 1.66 -23.59 14.68
N GLU A 472 1.79 -24.62 13.86
CA GLU A 472 0.68 -25.45 13.38
C GLU A 472 -0.08 -26.12 14.53
N LYS A 473 0.63 -26.56 15.59
CA LYS A 473 0.00 -27.24 16.73
C LYS A 473 -0.84 -26.34 17.62
N GLN A 474 -0.61 -25.02 17.61
CA GLN A 474 -1.22 -24.10 18.56
C GLN A 474 -2.64 -23.66 18.16
N GLY A 475 -2.98 -23.71 16.87
CA GLY A 475 -4.32 -23.33 16.37
C GLY A 475 -4.72 -21.86 16.55
N PHE A 476 -3.84 -21.01 17.09
CA PHE A 476 -4.12 -19.59 17.35
C PHE A 476 -3.75 -18.67 16.19
N ILE A 477 -2.92 -19.14 15.26
CA ILE A 477 -2.37 -18.35 14.15
C ILE A 477 -2.76 -19.04 12.87
N ASN A 478 -3.21 -18.24 11.90
CA ASN A 478 -3.56 -18.77 10.59
C ASN A 478 -2.36 -19.44 9.95
N MET A 479 -2.59 -20.67 9.50
CA MET A 479 -1.60 -21.41 8.73
C MET A 479 -1.42 -20.74 7.37
N LEU A 480 -0.16 -20.58 6.98
CA LEU A 480 0.21 -20.19 5.63
C LEU A 480 -0.20 -21.31 4.66
N ILE A 481 -1.09 -21.01 3.72
CA ILE A 481 -1.55 -22.00 2.72
C ILE A 481 -0.48 -22.17 1.65
N GLY A 482 0.16 -21.08 1.26
CA GLY A 482 1.16 -21.03 0.23
C GLY A 482 1.54 -19.62 -0.16
N VAL A 483 2.25 -19.51 -1.27
CA VAL A 483 2.72 -18.26 -1.87
C VAL A 483 2.22 -18.16 -3.30
N THR A 484 1.79 -16.98 -3.72
CA THR A 484 1.49 -16.64 -5.12
C THR A 484 2.31 -15.41 -5.52
N PHE A 485 2.15 -14.92 -6.75
CA PHE A 485 2.96 -13.84 -7.30
C PHE A 485 2.13 -12.74 -7.94
N GLU A 486 2.49 -11.48 -7.66
CA GLU A 486 1.93 -10.28 -8.27
C GLU A 486 2.84 -9.84 -9.41
N PHE A 487 2.27 -9.63 -10.59
CA PHE A 487 2.99 -9.03 -11.70
C PHE A 487 2.68 -7.54 -11.79
N LEU A 488 3.72 -6.73 -11.56
CA LEU A 488 3.61 -5.27 -11.66
C LEU A 488 3.87 -4.85 -13.11
N ALA A 489 2.80 -4.70 -13.89
CA ALA A 489 2.88 -4.33 -15.31
C ALA A 489 3.74 -3.08 -15.59
N ALA A 490 3.72 -2.10 -14.68
CA ALA A 490 4.49 -0.86 -14.82
C ALA A 490 6.01 -1.05 -14.71
N THR A 491 6.47 -2.04 -13.92
CA THR A 491 7.91 -2.24 -13.66
C THR A 491 8.44 -3.58 -14.18
N GLY A 492 7.55 -4.46 -14.68
CA GLY A 492 7.90 -5.84 -15.03
C GLY A 492 8.34 -6.71 -13.84
N GLN A 493 8.17 -6.22 -12.61
CA GLN A 493 8.62 -6.91 -11.40
C GLN A 493 7.60 -7.94 -10.94
N VAL A 494 8.12 -9.08 -10.48
CA VAL A 494 7.35 -10.13 -9.83
C VAL A 494 7.56 -10.02 -8.33
N LEU A 495 6.47 -9.97 -7.56
CA LEU A 495 6.53 -9.91 -6.10
C LEU A 495 5.79 -11.10 -5.47
N PRO A 496 6.37 -11.74 -4.44
CA PRO A 496 5.67 -12.77 -3.71
C PRO A 496 4.52 -12.19 -2.88
N VAL A 497 3.45 -12.97 -2.75
CA VAL A 497 2.26 -12.66 -1.96
C VAL A 497 1.91 -13.87 -1.12
N LEU A 498 1.78 -13.66 0.19
CA LEU A 498 1.49 -14.75 1.14
C LEU A 498 -0.01 -15.00 1.18
N VAL A 499 -0.41 -16.27 1.08
CA VAL A 499 -1.82 -16.68 1.00
C VAL A 499 -2.25 -17.35 2.30
N PHE A 500 -3.30 -16.80 2.91
CA PHE A 500 -3.88 -17.24 4.17
C PHE A 500 -5.35 -17.61 3.99
N PRO A 501 -5.92 -18.45 4.88
CA PRO A 501 -7.36 -18.56 4.97
C PRO A 501 -7.93 -17.24 5.49
N LYS A 502 -8.99 -16.73 4.84
CA LYS A 502 -9.72 -15.57 5.35
C LYS A 502 -10.67 -16.01 6.46
N PHE A 503 -10.73 -15.23 7.53
CA PHE A 503 -11.77 -15.37 8.53
C PHE A 503 -13.07 -14.70 8.07
N ASN A 504 -14.17 -15.44 8.17
CA ASN A 504 -15.53 -14.94 7.90
C ASN A 504 -15.95 -13.76 8.81
N GLN A 505 -15.23 -13.53 9.91
CA GLN A 505 -15.49 -12.45 10.87
C GLN A 505 -14.80 -11.11 10.51
N GLY A 506 -13.94 -11.08 9.48
CA GLY A 506 -13.13 -9.90 9.14
C GLY A 506 -11.92 -9.72 10.07
N ASP A 507 -11.36 -8.50 10.08
CA ASP A 507 -10.26 -8.16 11.00
C ASP A 507 -10.75 -8.00 12.45
N LEU A 508 -9.83 -7.99 13.42
CA LEU A 508 -10.16 -7.89 14.84
C LEU A 508 -10.96 -6.62 15.19
N GLY A 509 -10.68 -5.49 14.55
CA GLY A 509 -11.42 -4.25 14.77
C GLY A 509 -12.86 -4.38 14.28
N SER A 510 -13.03 -4.87 13.05
CA SER A 510 -14.35 -5.18 12.46
C SER A 510 -15.13 -6.19 13.30
N PHE A 511 -14.49 -7.24 13.79
CA PHE A 511 -15.10 -8.25 14.66
C PHE A 511 -15.58 -7.65 15.98
N MET A 512 -14.73 -6.87 16.65
CA MET A 512 -15.07 -6.22 17.91
C MET A 512 -16.17 -5.16 17.74
N ALA A 513 -16.19 -4.46 16.61
CA ALA A 513 -17.24 -3.47 16.30
C ALA A 513 -18.60 -4.12 16.03
N ARG A 514 -18.63 -5.28 15.37
CA ARG A 514 -19.88 -6.01 15.07
C ARG A 514 -20.48 -6.73 16.28
N ARG A 515 -19.70 -6.94 17.35
CA ARG A 515 -20.10 -7.71 18.53
C ARG A 515 -19.98 -6.88 19.82
N PRO A 516 -20.73 -5.75 19.94
CA PRO A 516 -20.73 -4.95 21.15
C PRO A 516 -21.29 -5.72 22.37
N ASP A 517 -22.04 -6.80 22.11
CA ASP A 517 -22.68 -7.70 23.07
C ASP A 517 -21.71 -8.69 23.74
N LEU A 518 -20.46 -8.81 23.27
CA LEU A 518 -19.48 -9.69 23.92
C LEU A 518 -19.25 -9.25 25.37
N ASP A 519 -19.49 -10.17 26.30
CA ASP A 519 -19.25 -9.95 27.72
C ASP A 519 -17.75 -9.70 28.01
N SER A 520 -17.47 -9.04 29.13
CA SER A 520 -16.10 -8.69 29.51
C SER A 520 -15.21 -9.93 29.66
N GLN A 521 -15.79 -11.07 30.05
CA GLN A 521 -15.07 -12.32 30.23
C GLN A 521 -14.61 -12.93 28.91
N THR A 522 -15.46 -12.96 27.88
CA THR A 522 -15.08 -13.44 26.54
C THR A 522 -14.04 -12.52 25.91
N ARG A 523 -14.17 -11.19 26.06
CA ARG A 523 -13.16 -10.24 25.59
C ARG A 523 -11.79 -10.49 26.25
N LEU A 524 -11.78 -10.71 27.57
CA LEU A 524 -10.55 -11.00 28.30
C LEU A 524 -9.95 -12.35 27.88
N ALA A 525 -10.79 -13.36 27.65
CA ALA A 525 -10.35 -14.67 27.15
C ALA A 525 -9.71 -14.53 25.75
N MET A 526 -10.31 -13.75 24.85
CA MET A 526 -9.73 -13.44 23.53
C MET A 526 -8.38 -12.71 23.67
N CYS A 527 -8.28 -11.72 24.57
CA CYS A 527 -7.00 -11.07 24.86
C CYS A 527 -5.94 -12.05 25.36
N GLY A 528 -6.33 -13.03 26.18
CA GLY A 528 -5.45 -14.11 26.65
C GLY A 528 -4.95 -14.99 25.50
N VAL A 529 -5.83 -15.37 24.57
CA VAL A 529 -5.47 -16.13 23.36
C VAL A 529 -4.50 -15.33 22.48
N ILE A 530 -4.78 -14.05 22.24
CA ILE A 530 -3.89 -13.18 21.45
C ILE A 530 -2.52 -13.03 22.14
N ALA A 531 -2.50 -12.81 23.47
CA ALA A 531 -1.26 -12.67 24.22
C ALA A 531 -0.42 -13.96 24.17
N ASN A 532 -1.04 -15.14 24.26
CA ASN A 532 -0.37 -16.42 24.13
C ASN A 532 0.20 -16.62 22.72
N ALA A 533 -0.57 -16.29 21.68
CA ALA A 533 -0.12 -16.34 20.29
C ALA A 533 1.11 -15.42 20.07
N MET A 534 1.08 -14.19 20.59
CA MET A 534 2.21 -13.26 20.52
C MET A 534 3.43 -13.76 21.30
N ALA A 535 3.23 -14.32 22.49
CA ALA A 535 4.31 -14.89 23.28
C ALA A 535 4.97 -16.08 22.55
N HIS A 536 4.18 -16.89 21.87
CA HIS A 536 4.68 -18.01 21.08
C HIS A 536 5.49 -17.53 19.86
N LEU A 537 4.97 -16.56 19.10
CA LEU A 537 5.69 -15.91 18.00
C LEU A 537 7.07 -15.38 18.43
N HIS A 538 7.12 -14.70 19.58
CA HIS A 538 8.38 -14.21 20.15
C HIS A 538 9.33 -15.32 20.61
N SER A 539 8.81 -16.50 20.98
CA SER A 539 9.65 -17.65 21.33
C SER A 539 10.28 -18.27 20.09
N CYS A 540 9.54 -18.34 18.98
CA CYS A 540 10.03 -18.84 17.70
C CYS A 540 11.07 -17.90 17.07
N SER A 541 10.90 -16.58 17.18
CA SER A 541 11.84 -15.61 16.60
C SER A 541 13.25 -15.69 17.22
N LYS A 542 13.40 -16.20 18.45
CA LYS A 542 14.71 -16.35 19.09
C LYS A 542 15.55 -17.48 18.49
N LEU A 543 14.91 -18.49 17.89
CA LEU A 543 15.60 -19.68 17.37
C LEU A 543 16.33 -19.42 16.06
N TYR A 544 15.88 -18.45 15.26
CA TYR A 544 16.42 -18.16 13.94
C TYR A 544 17.47 -17.02 13.95
N GLY A 545 18.03 -16.72 15.12
CA GLY A 545 18.98 -15.63 15.35
C GLY A 545 18.30 -14.26 15.42
N PRO A 546 19.02 -13.22 15.87
CA PRO A 546 18.54 -11.85 15.71
C PRO A 546 18.56 -11.55 14.22
N ALA A 547 17.48 -11.87 13.51
CA ALA A 547 17.22 -11.25 12.24
C ALA A 547 17.37 -9.73 12.49
N ARG A 548 18.21 -9.09 11.67
CA ARG A 548 18.38 -7.64 11.71
C ARG A 548 17.07 -7.03 11.27
N PHE A 549 16.23 -6.85 12.25
CA PHE A 549 14.92 -6.31 12.10
C PHE A 549 15.07 -4.80 12.18
N VAL A 550 15.20 -4.20 11.00
CA VAL A 550 15.46 -2.78 10.82
C VAL A 550 14.18 -1.98 11.07
N ASP A 551 14.35 -0.86 11.77
CA ASP A 551 13.36 0.18 12.11
C ASP A 551 12.47 0.65 10.94
#